data_AF-A0A087D9H9-F1
#
_entry.id   AF-A0A087D9H9-F1
#
_cell.length_a   1.000
_cell.length_b   1.000
_cell.length_c   1.000
_cell.angle_alpha   90.00
_cell.angle_beta   90.00
_cell.angle_gamma   90.00
#
_symmetry.space_group_name_H-M   'P 1'
#
loop_
_entity.id
_entity.type
_entity.pdbx_description
1 polymer ?
#
loop_
_entity_poly.entity_id
_entity_poly.type
_entity_poly.pdbx_seq_one_letter_code
_entity_poly.pdbx_strand_id
1 'polypeptide(L)'
;AAPSPSEPAGGAGSAVPPQGPAATAMEPAPQQPTVVNVVQAPLARQLKTKRSLLKYILLGIVTFGIYDIWQMSEIGETLNLIASRRDGKRTMHYCLMFFLVGGITLGIGWFVWYHRMSSRIGDEQQARGMQPTVTAATYWLWGVLGILLCGVGPFIYMYKLLHAMNDLCADYNQRGI
;
A
#
# COMPACT_ATOMS: atom_id res chain seq x y z
N ALA A 1 33.67 68.71 61.65
CA ALA A 1 32.89 69.58 62.55
C ALA A 1 31.69 70.11 61.75
N ALA A 2 30.46 69.76 62.16
CA ALA A 2 29.21 70.32 61.65
C ALA A 2 28.99 71.75 62.17
N PRO A 3 28.03 72.56 61.62
CA PRO A 3 26.60 72.53 62.02
C PRO A 3 25.61 72.77 60.84
N SER A 4 24.44 72.09 60.75
CA SER A 4 23.07 72.41 61.26
C SER A 4 22.38 73.65 60.63
N PRO A 5 21.04 73.81 60.69
CA PRO A 5 19.96 72.92 60.21
C PRO A 5 18.87 73.70 59.42
N SER A 6 17.97 73.00 58.71
CA SER A 6 16.66 73.56 58.31
C SER A 6 15.62 72.44 58.18
N GLU A 7 14.67 72.44 59.10
CA GLU A 7 13.36 71.77 59.02
C GLU A 7 12.37 72.78 58.40
N PRO A 8 11.26 72.36 57.73
CA PRO A 8 10.16 71.73 58.48
C PRO A 8 9.23 70.75 57.72
N ALA A 9 8.37 70.13 58.53
CA ALA A 9 6.95 69.84 58.28
C ALA A 9 6.52 68.58 57.52
N GLY A 10 5.57 67.87 58.15
CA GLY A 10 4.52 67.05 57.54
C GLY A 10 4.96 65.64 57.19
N GLY A 11 4.38 64.56 57.69
CA GLY A 11 2.95 64.38 57.97
C GLY A 11 2.50 63.13 57.22
N ALA A 12 2.16 62.10 57.98
CA ALA A 12 1.20 61.03 57.72
C ALA A 12 1.06 60.42 56.30
N GLY A 13 1.11 59.08 56.28
CA GLY A 13 0.17 58.29 55.48
C GLY A 13 0.73 57.73 54.19
N SER A 14 0.88 56.40 54.17
CA SER A 14 1.03 55.59 52.96
C SER A 14 -0.06 55.93 51.95
N ALA A 15 0.32 56.61 50.86
CA ALA A 15 -0.57 56.90 49.74
C ALA A 15 -0.36 55.87 48.62
N VAL A 16 -1.40 55.06 48.39
CA VAL A 16 -1.60 54.29 47.15
C VAL A 16 -2.17 55.24 46.08
N PRO A 17 -1.64 55.21 44.85
CA PRO A 17 -2.53 55.34 43.68
C PRO A 17 -2.04 54.53 42.45
N PRO A 18 -2.77 54.52 41.32
CA PRO A 18 -4.10 53.99 41.12
C PRO A 18 -4.08 52.73 40.23
N GLN A 19 -5.02 51.81 40.43
CA GLN A 19 -5.24 50.67 39.56
C GLN A 19 -5.80 51.13 38.21
N GLY A 20 -5.02 50.98 37.14
CA GLY A 20 -5.53 51.03 35.76
C GLY A 20 -6.44 49.83 35.48
N PRO A 21 -7.33 49.91 34.47
CA PRO A 21 -8.34 48.89 34.24
C PRO A 21 -7.67 47.54 33.93
N ALA A 22 -8.14 46.52 34.64
CA ALA A 22 -7.72 45.14 34.50
C ALA A 22 -7.74 44.72 33.02
N ALA A 23 -6.57 44.37 32.49
CA ALA A 23 -6.47 43.66 31.22
C ALA A 23 -7.25 42.35 31.38
N THR A 24 -8.40 42.26 30.72
CA THR A 24 -9.17 41.04 30.61
C THR A 24 -8.27 39.97 30.00
N ALA A 25 -7.82 39.02 30.82
CA ALA A 25 -7.15 37.84 30.34
C ALA A 25 -8.15 37.06 29.48
N MET A 26 -7.95 37.11 28.16
CA MET A 26 -8.71 36.34 27.19
C MET A 26 -8.36 34.86 27.44
N GLU A 27 -9.29 34.11 28.04
CA GLU A 27 -9.19 32.66 28.15
C GLU A 27 -9.08 32.05 26.73
N PRO A 28 -8.14 31.12 26.47
CA PRO A 28 -8.08 30.43 25.20
C PRO A 28 -9.34 29.55 25.06
N ALA A 29 -10.13 29.82 24.03
CA ALA A 29 -11.35 29.09 23.71
C ALA A 29 -11.07 27.56 23.64
N PRO A 30 -12.01 26.72 24.11
CA PRO A 30 -11.85 25.27 24.03
C PRO A 30 -11.74 24.85 22.56
N GLN A 31 -10.58 24.32 22.18
CA GLN A 31 -10.37 23.73 20.87
C GLN A 31 -11.26 22.50 20.75
N GLN A 32 -12.36 22.63 20.02
CA GLN A 32 -13.16 21.49 19.58
C GLN A 32 -12.26 20.55 18.77
N PRO A 33 -12.25 19.23 19.06
CA PRO A 33 -11.48 18.29 18.27
C PRO A 33 -12.01 18.31 16.84
N THR A 34 -11.22 18.85 15.93
CA THR A 34 -11.46 18.77 14.49
C THR A 34 -11.47 17.28 14.14
N VAL A 35 -12.67 16.71 13.97
CA VAL A 35 -12.81 15.40 13.33
C VAL A 35 -12.31 15.61 11.91
N VAL A 36 -11.07 15.21 11.65
CA VAL A 36 -10.52 15.12 10.31
C VAL A 36 -11.33 14.03 9.63
N ASN A 37 -12.44 14.42 9.00
CA ASN A 37 -13.13 13.57 8.05
C ASN A 37 -12.15 13.45 6.89
N VAL A 38 -11.35 12.38 6.91
CA VAL A 38 -10.52 11.99 5.78
C VAL A 38 -11.51 11.71 4.67
N VAL A 39 -11.79 12.73 3.85
CA VAL A 39 -12.49 12.56 2.58
C VAL A 39 -11.56 11.63 1.81
N GLN A 40 -11.86 10.34 1.86
CA GLN A 40 -11.19 9.35 1.04
C GLN A 40 -11.38 9.86 -0.39
N ALA A 41 -10.29 10.37 -0.97
CA ALA A 41 -10.24 10.65 -2.41
C ALA A 41 -10.85 9.43 -3.10
N PRO A 42 -11.74 9.61 -4.11
CA PRO A 42 -12.50 8.52 -4.69
C PRO A 42 -11.52 7.40 -5.02
N LEU A 43 -11.64 6.30 -4.27
CA LEU A 43 -10.68 5.21 -4.25
C LEU A 43 -10.30 4.92 -5.69
N ALA A 44 -9.02 5.11 -6.02
CA ALA A 44 -8.47 4.61 -7.26
C ALA A 44 -8.97 3.16 -7.40
N ARG A 45 -9.80 2.91 -8.42
CA ARG A 45 -10.44 1.62 -8.78
C ARG A 45 -10.32 0.53 -7.69
N GLN A 46 -11.35 0.32 -6.88
CA GLN A 46 -11.38 -0.80 -5.93
C GLN A 46 -10.98 -2.11 -6.61
N LEU A 47 -9.87 -2.69 -6.17
CA LEU A 47 -9.29 -3.88 -6.75
C LEU A 47 -9.96 -5.12 -6.17
N LYS A 48 -10.14 -6.15 -6.99
CA LYS A 48 -10.79 -7.39 -6.58
C LYS A 48 -9.89 -8.17 -5.61
N THR A 49 -10.37 -8.49 -4.41
CA THR A 49 -9.60 -9.20 -3.36
C THR A 49 -10.04 -10.64 -3.12
N LYS A 50 -11.03 -11.14 -3.86
CA LYS A 50 -11.60 -12.49 -3.69
C LYS A 50 -11.25 -13.42 -4.85
N ARG A 51 -9.98 -13.46 -5.26
CA ARG A 51 -9.49 -14.45 -6.22
C ARG A 51 -9.32 -15.79 -5.51
N SER A 52 -9.90 -16.87 -6.05
CA SER A 52 -9.86 -18.20 -5.44
C SER A 52 -9.39 -19.21 -6.47
N LEU A 53 -8.50 -20.12 -6.06
CA LEU A 53 -8.02 -21.20 -6.90
C LEU A 53 -9.16 -22.09 -7.40
N LEU A 54 -10.18 -22.35 -6.57
CA LEU A 54 -11.32 -23.16 -6.99
C LEU A 54 -12.08 -22.50 -8.14
N LYS A 55 -12.32 -21.18 -8.07
CA LYS A 55 -12.94 -20.43 -9.18
C LYS A 55 -12.06 -20.49 -10.42
N TYR A 56 -10.75 -20.38 -10.26
CA TYR A 56 -9.81 -20.46 -11.37
C TYR A 56 -9.84 -21.82 -12.06
N ILE A 57 -9.83 -22.94 -11.32
CA ILE A 57 -9.92 -24.29 -11.91
C ILE A 57 -11.29 -24.49 -12.57
N LEU A 58 -12.38 -24.14 -11.88
CA LEU A 58 -13.74 -24.32 -12.40
C LEU A 58 -13.95 -23.54 -13.70
N LEU A 59 -13.58 -22.25 -13.71
CA LEU A 59 -13.70 -21.42 -14.91
C LEU A 59 -12.67 -21.85 -15.97
N GLY A 60 -11.49 -22.31 -15.59
CA GLY A 60 -10.50 -22.86 -16.52
C GLY A 60 -11.05 -24.04 -17.32
N ILE A 61 -11.75 -24.96 -16.65
CA ILE A 61 -12.41 -26.11 -17.30
C ILE A 61 -13.57 -25.62 -18.18
N VAL A 62 -14.46 -24.78 -17.65
CA VAL A 62 -15.66 -24.29 -18.36
C VAL A 62 -15.31 -23.45 -19.60
N THR A 63 -14.22 -22.68 -19.54
CA THR A 63 -13.78 -21.79 -20.62
C THR A 63 -12.72 -22.41 -21.52
N PHE A 64 -12.43 -23.71 -21.37
CA PHE A 64 -11.38 -24.41 -22.12
C PHE A 64 -10.03 -23.67 -22.12
N GLY A 65 -9.61 -23.14 -20.96
CA GLY A 65 -8.34 -22.45 -20.79
C GLY A 65 -8.31 -20.97 -21.13
N ILE A 66 -9.37 -20.40 -21.71
CA ILE A 66 -9.43 -18.95 -22.02
C ILE A 66 -9.37 -18.12 -20.73
N TYR A 67 -9.98 -18.60 -19.63
CA TYR A 67 -9.95 -17.91 -18.34
C TYR A 67 -8.54 -17.76 -17.79
N ASP A 68 -7.61 -18.68 -18.07
CA ASP A 68 -6.23 -18.58 -17.61
C ASP A 68 -5.54 -17.35 -18.19
N ILE A 69 -5.66 -17.16 -19.50
CA ILE A 69 -5.10 -16.01 -20.23
C ILE A 69 -5.67 -14.70 -19.68
N TRP A 70 -6.98 -14.67 -19.45
CA TRP A 70 -7.65 -13.50 -18.87
C TRP A 70 -7.18 -13.23 -17.44
N GLN A 71 -7.12 -14.25 -16.57
CA GLN A 71 -6.75 -14.10 -15.17
C GLN A 71 -5.31 -13.61 -15.01
N MET A 72 -4.38 -14.12 -15.81
CA MET A 72 -2.97 -13.68 -15.79
C MET A 72 -2.81 -12.26 -16.35
N SER A 73 -3.60 -11.89 -17.36
CA SER A 73 -3.63 -10.51 -17.88
C SER A 73 -4.10 -9.53 -16.80
N GLU A 74 -5.23 -9.83 -16.14
CA GLU A 74 -5.78 -9.03 -15.05
C GLU A 74 -4.81 -8.88 -13.88
N ILE A 75 -4.09 -9.96 -13.51
CA ILE A 75 -3.06 -9.92 -12.45
C ILE A 75 -1.89 -9.01 -12.87
N GLY A 76 -1.42 -9.12 -14.11
CA GLY A 76 -0.34 -8.28 -14.63
C GLY A 76 -0.71 -6.80 -14.65
N GLU A 77 -1.93 -6.46 -15.08
CA GLU A 77 -2.44 -5.08 -15.07
C GLU A 77 -2.65 -4.55 -13.65
N THR A 78 -3.25 -5.37 -12.77
CA THR A 78 -3.44 -5.00 -11.37
C THR A 78 -2.10 -4.75 -10.69
N LEU A 79 -1.12 -5.63 -10.90
CA LEU A 79 0.22 -5.46 -10.38
C LEU A 79 0.87 -4.21 -10.97
N ASN A 80 0.71 -3.94 -12.26
CA ASN A 80 1.17 -2.68 -12.86
C ASN A 80 0.56 -1.46 -12.18
N LEU A 81 -0.73 -1.48 -11.89
CA LEU A 81 -1.41 -0.37 -11.24
C LEU A 81 -0.87 -0.13 -9.82
N ILE A 82 -0.69 -1.20 -9.04
CA ILE A 82 -0.19 -1.16 -7.65
C ILE A 82 1.31 -0.78 -7.62
N ALA A 83 2.12 -1.42 -8.44
CA ALA A 83 3.57 -1.37 -8.38
C ALA A 83 4.20 -0.24 -9.22
N SER A 84 3.52 0.26 -10.26
CA SER A 84 4.09 1.30 -11.13
C SER A 84 4.43 2.59 -10.39
N ARG A 85 3.71 2.91 -9.30
CA ARG A 85 4.02 4.06 -8.45
C ARG A 85 5.36 3.95 -7.72
N ARG A 86 5.80 2.74 -7.37
CA ARG A 86 7.04 2.48 -6.62
C ARG A 86 8.19 2.06 -7.53
N ASP A 87 7.95 1.11 -8.42
CA ASP A 87 8.99 0.42 -9.21
C ASP A 87 9.19 1.07 -10.59
N GLY A 88 8.25 1.88 -11.09
CA GLY A 88 8.35 2.53 -12.41
C GLY A 88 8.35 1.57 -13.63
N LYS A 89 8.41 0.26 -13.39
CA LYS A 89 8.39 -0.78 -14.43
C LYS A 89 6.95 -1.12 -14.85
N ARG A 90 6.78 -1.65 -16.07
CA ARG A 90 5.53 -2.26 -16.52
C ARG A 90 5.76 -3.73 -16.86
N THR A 91 5.02 -4.61 -16.20
CA THR A 91 4.83 -6.00 -16.58
C THR A 91 4.09 -6.02 -17.92
N MET A 92 4.65 -6.76 -18.89
CA MET A 92 4.05 -6.90 -20.21
C MET A 92 2.68 -7.60 -20.11
N HIS A 93 1.71 -7.16 -20.90
CA HIS A 93 0.37 -7.75 -20.92
C HIS A 93 0.45 -9.24 -21.33
N TYR A 94 -0.24 -10.12 -20.60
CA TYR A 94 -0.10 -11.56 -20.77
C TYR A 94 -0.60 -12.04 -22.15
N CYS A 95 -1.67 -11.46 -22.71
CA CYS A 95 -2.09 -11.80 -24.08
C CYS A 95 -0.98 -11.60 -25.13
N LEU A 96 -0.26 -10.46 -25.09
CA LEU A 96 0.83 -10.22 -26.03
C LEU A 96 1.97 -11.22 -25.82
N MET A 97 2.26 -11.53 -24.55
CA MET A 97 3.23 -12.55 -24.21
C MET A 97 2.82 -13.90 -24.79
N PHE A 98 1.63 -14.37 -24.46
CA PHE A 98 1.11 -15.69 -24.82
C PHE A 98 1.09 -15.93 -26.34
N PHE A 99 0.53 -15.01 -27.12
CA PHE A 99 0.39 -15.18 -28.57
C PHE A 99 1.67 -14.92 -29.36
N LEU A 100 2.41 -13.86 -29.02
CA LEU A 100 3.57 -13.46 -29.81
C LEU A 100 4.84 -14.14 -29.30
N VAL A 101 5.17 -13.89 -28.03
CA VAL A 101 6.43 -14.34 -27.44
C VAL A 101 6.39 -15.83 -27.14
N GLY A 102 5.27 -16.36 -26.66
CA GLY A 102 5.09 -17.78 -26.33
C GLY A 102 5.35 -18.68 -27.53
N GLY A 103 4.75 -18.36 -28.68
CA GLY A 103 4.96 -19.08 -29.93
C GLY A 103 6.38 -18.93 -30.47
N ILE A 104 6.91 -17.71 -30.53
CA ILE A 104 8.25 -17.43 -31.10
C ILE A 104 9.37 -18.05 -30.26
N THR A 105 9.23 -18.07 -28.95
CA THR A 105 10.26 -18.56 -28.01
C THR A 105 10.10 -20.03 -27.64
N LEU A 106 9.22 -20.77 -28.32
CA LEU A 106 8.90 -22.18 -28.03
C LEU A 106 8.57 -22.40 -26.54
N GLY A 107 7.85 -21.46 -25.93
CA GLY A 107 7.42 -21.51 -24.53
C GLY A 107 8.40 -20.93 -23.50
N ILE A 108 9.65 -20.61 -23.85
CA ILE A 108 10.63 -20.01 -22.90
C ILE A 108 10.12 -18.66 -22.35
N GLY A 109 9.45 -17.89 -23.20
CA GLY A 109 8.85 -16.62 -22.82
C GLY A 109 7.84 -16.73 -21.68
N TRP A 110 7.12 -17.86 -21.58
CA TRP A 110 6.16 -18.07 -20.48
C TRP A 110 6.90 -18.13 -19.15
N PHE A 111 8.02 -18.87 -19.09
CA PHE A 111 8.83 -18.99 -17.87
C PHE A 111 9.43 -17.66 -17.43
N VAL A 112 9.98 -16.89 -18.38
CA VAL A 112 10.57 -15.58 -18.07
C VAL A 112 9.50 -14.61 -17.56
N TRP A 113 8.31 -14.63 -18.16
CA TRP A 113 7.21 -13.77 -17.72
C TRP A 113 6.77 -14.11 -16.30
N TYR A 114 6.54 -15.40 -16.01
CA TYR A 114 6.17 -15.85 -14.66
C TYR A 114 7.25 -15.50 -13.63
N HIS A 115 8.53 -15.76 -13.92
CA HIS A 115 9.64 -15.37 -13.06
C HIS A 115 9.58 -13.87 -12.70
N ARG A 116 9.52 -13.01 -13.72
CA ARG A 116 9.57 -11.55 -13.54
C ARG A 116 8.36 -11.06 -12.76
N MET A 117 7.18 -11.61 -13.05
CA MET A 117 5.96 -11.30 -12.31
C MET A 117 6.08 -11.72 -10.83
N SER A 118 6.53 -12.95 -10.55
CA SER A 118 6.69 -13.45 -9.18
C SER A 118 7.69 -12.64 -8.38
N SER A 119 8.85 -12.30 -8.96
CA SER A 119 9.84 -11.44 -8.31
C SER A 119 9.22 -10.11 -7.91
N ARG A 120 8.51 -9.48 -8.84
CA ARG A 120 7.91 -8.16 -8.62
C ARG A 120 6.81 -8.17 -7.56
N ILE A 121 5.97 -9.21 -7.54
CA ILE A 121 4.95 -9.40 -6.49
C ILE A 121 5.63 -9.50 -5.12
N GLY A 122 6.69 -10.30 -5.00
CA GLY A 122 7.45 -10.44 -3.76
C GLY A 122 8.09 -9.12 -3.31
N ASP A 123 8.68 -8.37 -4.24
CA ASP A 123 9.29 -7.06 -3.96
C ASP A 123 8.26 -6.04 -3.47
N GLU A 124 7.04 -6.05 -4.04
CA GLU A 124 5.93 -5.19 -3.60
C GLU A 124 5.40 -5.60 -2.22
N GLN A 125 5.28 -6.91 -1.96
CA GLN A 125 4.87 -7.40 -0.64
C GLN A 125 5.88 -6.97 0.43
N GLN A 126 7.17 -7.15 0.16
CA GLN A 126 8.24 -6.75 1.07
C GLN A 126 8.25 -5.24 1.30
N ALA A 127 8.06 -4.43 0.25
CA ALA A 127 8.00 -2.98 0.36
C ALA A 127 6.84 -2.47 1.22
N ARG A 128 5.74 -3.24 1.29
CA ARG A 128 4.56 -2.94 2.12
C ARG A 128 4.66 -3.53 3.54
N GLY A 129 5.78 -4.15 3.89
CA GLY A 129 6.00 -4.81 5.18
C GLY A 129 5.28 -6.16 5.32
N MET A 130 4.79 -6.74 4.22
CA MET A 130 4.20 -8.07 4.19
C MET A 130 5.27 -9.12 3.93
N GLN A 131 5.08 -10.34 4.45
CA GLN A 131 5.99 -11.45 4.14
C GLN A 131 5.84 -11.84 2.66
N PRO A 132 6.95 -11.98 1.90
CA PRO A 132 6.91 -12.40 0.50
C PRO A 132 6.31 -13.80 0.36
N THR A 133 5.08 -13.87 -0.13
CA THR A 133 4.36 -15.14 -0.34
C THR A 133 4.72 -15.80 -1.67
N VAL A 134 5.11 -14.99 -2.66
CA VAL A 134 5.55 -15.42 -3.98
C VAL A 134 6.80 -14.65 -4.39
N THR A 135 7.85 -15.38 -4.72
CA THR A 135 9.10 -14.86 -5.29
C THR A 135 9.48 -15.66 -6.54
N ALA A 136 10.51 -15.22 -7.27
CA ALA A 136 11.06 -16.00 -8.39
C ALA A 136 11.46 -17.43 -7.99
N ALA A 137 12.02 -17.60 -6.79
CA ALA A 137 12.35 -18.93 -6.26
C ALA A 137 11.10 -19.79 -6.02
N THR A 138 10.02 -19.19 -5.51
CA THR A 138 8.72 -19.87 -5.35
C THR A 138 8.18 -20.35 -6.70
N TYR A 139 8.34 -19.56 -7.76
CA TYR A 139 7.94 -19.98 -9.11
C TYR A 139 8.71 -21.20 -9.60
N TRP A 140 10.05 -21.20 -9.50
CA TRP A 140 10.83 -22.35 -9.95
C TRP A 140 10.56 -23.60 -9.10
N LEU A 141 10.40 -23.44 -7.79
CA LEU A 141 10.14 -24.55 -6.89
C LEU A 141 8.77 -25.19 -7.14
N TRP A 142 7.71 -24.39 -7.21
CA TRP A 142 6.35 -24.92 -7.30
C TRP A 142 5.84 -25.02 -8.73
N GLY A 143 6.15 -24.04 -9.58
CA GLY A 143 5.71 -23.99 -10.98
C GLY A 143 6.49 -24.92 -11.91
N VAL A 144 7.78 -25.18 -11.65
CA VAL A 144 8.62 -26.02 -12.51
C VAL A 144 8.99 -27.33 -11.83
N LEU A 145 9.73 -27.29 -10.72
CA LEU A 145 10.13 -28.50 -9.99
C LEU A 145 8.91 -29.25 -9.43
N GLY A 146 7.88 -28.50 -9.04
CA GLY A 146 6.63 -29.06 -8.55
C GLY A 146 5.83 -29.87 -9.57
N ILE A 147 6.17 -29.81 -10.87
CA ILE A 147 5.62 -30.71 -11.89
C ILE A 147 6.05 -32.16 -11.60
N LEU A 148 7.27 -32.37 -11.08
CA LEU A 148 7.81 -33.68 -10.73
C LEU A 148 7.05 -34.34 -9.57
N LEU A 149 6.35 -33.55 -8.75
CA LEU A 149 5.47 -34.00 -7.67
C LEU A 149 4.07 -34.35 -8.18
N CYS A 150 3.98 -35.17 -9.24
CA CYS A 150 2.72 -35.60 -9.84
C CYS A 150 1.84 -34.42 -10.30
N GLY A 151 2.43 -33.35 -10.82
CA GLY A 151 1.70 -32.19 -11.34
C GLY A 151 0.95 -31.34 -10.31
N VAL A 152 1.10 -31.59 -9.00
CA VAL A 152 0.42 -30.82 -7.94
C VAL A 152 1.06 -29.45 -7.73
N GLY A 153 2.36 -29.32 -8.02
CA GLY A 153 3.13 -28.10 -7.81
C GLY A 153 2.57 -26.83 -8.46
N PRO A 154 2.23 -26.84 -9.76
CA PRO A 154 1.68 -25.68 -10.44
C PRO A 154 0.39 -25.15 -9.79
N PHE A 155 -0.46 -26.03 -9.24
CA PHE A 155 -1.65 -25.62 -8.51
C PHE A 155 -1.30 -24.92 -7.19
N ILE A 156 -0.30 -25.42 -6.46
CA ILE A 156 0.19 -24.79 -5.23
C ILE A 156 0.78 -23.41 -5.53
N TYR A 157 1.55 -23.29 -6.62
CA TYR A 157 2.07 -22.01 -7.08
C TYR A 157 0.92 -21.02 -7.35
N MET A 158 -0.10 -21.47 -8.09
CA MET A 158 -1.23 -20.61 -8.43
C MET A 158 -2.06 -20.20 -7.21
N TYR A 159 -2.22 -21.10 -6.23
CA TYR A 159 -2.83 -20.76 -4.95
C TYR A 159 -2.10 -19.60 -4.27
N LYS A 160 -0.77 -19.72 -4.15
CA LYS A 160 0.08 -18.69 -3.54
C LYS A 160 0.01 -17.38 -4.29
N LEU A 161 0.04 -17.42 -5.63
CA LEU A 161 -0.04 -16.23 -6.49
C LEU A 161 -1.37 -15.48 -6.31
N LEU A 162 -2.49 -16.20 -6.31
CA LEU A 162 -3.81 -15.58 -6.16
C LEU A 162 -3.98 -14.96 -4.78
N HIS A 163 -3.49 -15.62 -3.72
CA HIS A 163 -3.51 -15.07 -2.36
C HIS A 163 -2.60 -13.85 -2.23
N ALA A 164 -1.37 -13.91 -2.75
CA ALA A 164 -0.45 -12.77 -2.76
C ALA A 164 -1.09 -11.51 -3.39
N MET A 165 -1.76 -11.71 -4.53
CA MET A 165 -2.45 -10.64 -5.23
C MET A 165 -3.69 -10.15 -4.48
N ASN A 166 -4.42 -11.01 -3.79
CA ASN A 166 -5.53 -10.60 -2.93
C ASN A 166 -5.04 -9.72 -1.78
N ASP A 167 -3.94 -10.09 -1.14
CA ASP A 167 -3.34 -9.35 -0.03
C ASP A 167 -2.85 -7.97 -0.51
N LEU A 168 -2.16 -7.92 -1.66
CA LEU A 168 -1.75 -6.66 -2.29
C LEU A 168 -2.94 -5.77 -2.67
N CYS A 169 -4.02 -6.36 -3.22
CA CYS A 169 -5.23 -5.61 -3.54
C CYS A 169 -5.96 -5.12 -2.28
N ALA A 170 -5.94 -5.90 -1.19
CA ALA A 170 -6.56 -5.52 0.07
C ALA A 170 -5.81 -4.36 0.72
N ASP A 171 -4.47 -4.43 0.73
CA ASP A 171 -3.62 -3.33 1.21
C ASP A 171 -3.80 -2.07 0.36
N TYR A 172 -3.86 -2.21 -0.97
CA TYR A 172 -4.15 -1.09 -1.88
C TYR A 172 -5.53 -0.47 -1.63
N ASN A 173 -6.57 -1.29 -1.43
CA ASN A 173 -7.92 -0.79 -1.14
C ASN A 173 -8.02 -0.09 0.23
N GLN A 174 -7.17 -0.45 1.20
CA GLN A 174 -7.12 0.18 2.51
C GLN A 174 -6.29 1.47 2.51
N ARG A 175 -5.14 1.48 1.81
CA ARG A 175 -4.15 2.56 1.87
C ARG A 175 -4.20 3.52 0.68
N GLY A 176 -4.82 3.13 -0.44
CA GLY A 176 -4.92 3.92 -1.67
C GLY A 176 -3.59 4.13 -2.42
N ILE A 177 -2.53 3.42 -2.02
CA ILE A 177 -1.17 3.48 -2.57
C ILE A 177 -0.62 2.09 -2.81
#